data_AF-A0A6I1GF23-F1
#
_entry.id   AF-A0A6I1GF23-F1
#
_cell.length_a   1.000
_cell.length_b   1.000
_cell.length_c   1.000
_cell.angle_alpha   90.00
_cell.angle_beta   90.00
_cell.angle_gamma   90.00
#
_symmetry.space_group_name_H-M   'P 1'
#
loop_
_entity.id
_entity.type
_entity.pdbx_description
1 polymer ?
#
loop_
_entity_poly.entity_id
_entity_poly.type
_entity_poly.pdbx_seq_one_letter_code
_entity_poly.pdbx_strand_id
1 'polypeptide(L)'
;MTTMISDSTIQAIRDFTEERGWAQFHSPANLAKSISIEAAELLECYQWVPEAPAAETGRAQEELADVLTYCIMMADALEVDLDDIIMHKLAKTKRKYPVTAVRDNFEEYEARHLEARKLHGNAK
;
A
#
# COMPACT_ATOMS: atom_id res chain seq x y z
N MET A 1 -18.88 -9.82 -4.92
CA MET A 1 -18.59 -9.04 -3.70
C MET A 1 -17.79 -7.83 -4.14
N THR A 2 -18.37 -6.64 -4.02
CA THR A 2 -17.67 -5.39 -4.29
C THR A 2 -17.00 -4.98 -2.99
N THR A 3 -15.80 -5.48 -2.73
CA THR A 3 -15.07 -5.18 -1.49
C THR A 3 -14.17 -3.99 -1.72
N MET A 4 -14.75 -2.81 -1.58
CA MET A 4 -14.04 -1.56 -1.30
C MET A 4 -14.31 -1.22 0.16
N ILE A 5 -13.43 -0.43 0.78
CA ILE A 5 -13.65 0.06 2.14
C ILE A 5 -14.92 0.91 2.11
N SER A 6 -15.91 0.63 2.97
CA SER A 6 -17.18 1.35 2.92
C SER A 6 -17.06 2.76 3.48
N ASP A 7 -17.90 3.66 2.98
CA ASP A 7 -18.01 5.04 3.50
C ASP A 7 -18.25 5.05 5.02
N SER A 8 -19.02 4.09 5.54
CA SER A 8 -19.27 3.94 6.98
C SER A 8 -17.99 3.64 7.77
N THR A 9 -17.06 2.85 7.22
CA THR A 9 -15.77 2.55 7.86
C THR A 9 -14.86 3.77 7.82
N ILE A 10 -14.81 4.48 6.69
CA ILE A 10 -14.05 5.72 6.56
C ILE A 10 -14.56 6.77 7.56
N GLN A 11 -15.88 6.92 7.67
CA GLN A 11 -16.47 7.87 8.61
C GLN A 11 -16.16 7.49 10.06
N ALA A 12 -16.23 6.20 10.42
CA ALA A 12 -15.88 5.75 11.77
C ALA A 12 -14.42 6.08 12.14
N ILE A 13 -13.48 6.00 11.20
CA ILE A 13 -12.08 6.38 11.41
C ILE A 13 -11.94 7.90 11.64
N ARG A 14 -12.67 8.71 10.85
CA ARG A 14 -12.68 10.17 10.99
C ARG A 14 -13.26 10.59 12.33
N ASP A 15 -14.41 10.03 12.71
CA ASP A 15 -15.06 10.29 14.00
C ASP A 15 -14.13 9.90 15.16
N PHE A 16 -13.52 8.72 15.12
CA PHE A 16 -12.56 8.26 16.14
C PHE A 16 -11.39 9.24 16.32
N THR A 17 -10.88 9.77 15.21
CA THR A 17 -9.78 10.75 15.17
C THR A 17 -10.21 12.10 15.74
N GLU A 18 -11.39 12.57 15.35
CA GLU A 18 -11.95 13.86 15.78
C GLU A 18 -12.26 13.86 17.28
N GLU A 19 -12.92 12.81 17.79
CA GLU A 19 -13.23 12.63 19.21
C GLU A 19 -12.01 12.77 20.13
N ARG A 20 -10.83 12.40 19.63
CA ARG A 20 -9.56 12.45 20.37
C ARG A 20 -8.73 13.70 20.07
N GLY A 21 -9.18 14.54 19.14
CA GLY A 21 -8.44 15.71 18.68
C GLY A 21 -7.11 15.35 18.02
N TRP A 22 -7.00 14.16 17.43
CA TRP A 22 -5.73 13.66 16.87
C TRP A 22 -5.41 14.21 15.49
N ALA A 23 -6.40 14.80 14.81
CA ALA A 23 -6.22 15.41 13.49
C ALA A 23 -5.04 16.41 13.43
N GLN A 24 -4.72 17.08 14.55
CA GLN A 24 -3.57 18.00 14.65
C GLN A 24 -2.20 17.33 14.43
N PHE A 25 -2.09 16.02 14.60
CA PHE A 25 -0.86 15.25 14.41
C PHE A 25 -0.74 14.62 13.01
N HIS A 26 -1.81 14.66 12.22
CA HIS A 26 -1.95 13.97 10.94
C HIS A 26 -1.34 14.76 9.76
N SER A 27 -0.14 15.31 9.94
CA SER A 27 0.60 15.84 8.79
C SER A 27 0.98 14.71 7.81
N PRO A 28 1.06 14.95 6.49
CA PRO A 28 1.45 13.91 5.53
C PRO A 28 2.79 13.24 5.88
N ALA A 29 3.75 13.99 6.43
CA ALA A 29 5.03 13.44 6.86
C ALA A 29 4.91 12.50 8.08
N ASN A 30 3.97 12.76 9.00
CA ASN A 30 3.73 11.88 10.14
C ASN A 30 2.98 10.62 9.73
N LEU A 31 1.93 10.78 8.92
CA LEU A 31 1.16 9.64 8.40
C LEU A 31 2.03 8.70 7.56
N ALA A 32 2.96 9.23 6.76
CA ALA A 32 3.90 8.41 6.00
C ALA A 32 4.81 7.56 6.90
N LYS A 33 5.22 8.12 8.06
CA LYS A 33 5.99 7.38 9.06
C LYS A 33 5.12 6.30 9.71
N SER A 34 3.90 6.63 10.11
CA SER A 34 2.95 5.65 10.68
C SER A 34 2.73 4.49 9.72
N ILE A 35 2.42 4.75 8.44
CA ILE A 35 2.30 3.70 7.41
C ILE A 35 3.55 2.82 7.36
N SER A 36 4.75 3.41 7.42
CA SER A 36 6.00 2.64 7.39
C SER A 36 6.23 1.82 8.66
N ILE A 37 5.77 2.28 9.81
CA ILE A 37 5.86 1.58 11.10
C ILE A 37 4.94 0.36 11.05
N GLU A 38 3.66 0.55 10.76
CA GLU A 38 2.70 -0.57 10.73
C GLU A 38 3.00 -1.58 9.62
N ALA A 39 3.56 -1.13 8.50
CA ALA A 39 4.05 -2.04 7.46
C ALA A 39 5.22 -2.91 7.96
N ALA A 40 6.04 -2.40 8.88
CA ALA A 40 7.11 -3.17 9.50
C ALA A 40 6.58 -4.14 10.57
N GLU A 41 5.53 -3.77 11.31
CA GLU A 41 4.85 -4.68 12.25
C GLU A 41 4.15 -5.81 11.49
N LEU A 42 3.52 -5.51 10.36
CA LEU A 42 2.98 -6.51 9.44
C LEU A 42 4.07 -7.45 8.92
N LEU A 43 5.24 -6.92 8.58
CA LEU A 43 6.37 -7.73 8.14
C LEU A 43 6.89 -8.64 9.26
N GLU A 44 6.90 -8.18 10.51
CA GLU A 44 7.34 -8.95 11.67
C GLU A 44 6.55 -10.25 11.82
N CYS A 45 5.25 -10.23 11.48
CA CYS A 45 4.39 -11.41 11.52
C CYS A 45 4.92 -12.58 10.66
N TYR A 46 5.75 -12.30 9.66
CA TYR A 46 6.32 -13.30 8.74
C TYR A 46 7.84 -13.48 8.90
N GLN A 47 8.47 -12.80 9.87
CA GLN A 47 9.93 -12.76 10.01
C GLN A 47 10.56 -14.14 10.22
N TRP A 48 9.89 -15.02 10.97
CA TRP A 48 10.42 -16.32 11.37
C TRP A 48 9.68 -17.52 10.77
N VAL A 49 8.53 -17.29 10.12
CA VAL A 49 7.67 -18.35 9.56
C VAL A 49 7.09 -17.88 8.21
N PRO A 50 7.72 -18.22 7.07
CA PRO A 50 7.27 -17.76 5.75
C PRO A 50 5.89 -18.31 5.35
N GLU A 51 5.48 -19.44 5.93
CA GLU A 51 4.25 -20.17 5.59
C GLU A 51 3.35 -20.37 6.82
N ALA A 52 3.12 -19.31 7.60
CA ALA A 52 2.22 -19.38 8.75
C ALA A 52 0.79 -19.79 8.29
N PRO A 53 0.15 -20.79 8.92
CA PRO A 53 -1.22 -21.18 8.59
C PRO A 53 -2.19 -20.01 8.77
N ALA A 54 -3.28 -19.98 8.00
CA ALA A 54 -4.33 -18.95 8.07
C ALA A 54 -4.96 -18.76 9.47
N ALA A 55 -4.78 -19.71 10.40
CA ALA A 55 -5.24 -19.59 11.79
C ALA A 55 -4.31 -18.73 12.67
N GLU A 56 -3.07 -18.49 12.25
CA GLU A 56 -2.09 -17.63 12.94
C GLU A 56 -2.08 -16.18 12.41
N THR A 57 -2.96 -15.85 11.45
CA THR A 57 -2.97 -14.53 10.79
C THR A 57 -3.67 -13.44 11.59
N GLY A 58 -4.11 -13.69 12.83
CA GLY A 58 -4.84 -12.71 13.64
C GLY A 58 -4.04 -11.40 13.78
N ARG A 59 -2.77 -11.50 14.20
CA ARG A 59 -1.87 -10.35 14.26
C ARG A 59 -1.68 -9.70 12.88
N ALA A 60 -1.39 -10.49 11.84
CA ALA A 60 -1.23 -9.96 10.49
C ALA A 60 -2.49 -9.23 9.95
N GLN A 61 -3.69 -9.63 10.38
CA GLN A 61 -4.94 -8.94 10.04
C GLN A 61 -5.06 -7.60 10.79
N GLU A 62 -4.65 -7.55 12.05
CA GLU A 62 -4.57 -6.32 12.84
C GLU A 62 -3.57 -5.34 12.22
N GLU A 63 -2.33 -5.75 11.96
CA GLU A 63 -1.30 -4.86 11.39
C GLU A 63 -1.69 -4.40 9.97
N LEU A 64 -2.34 -5.26 9.17
CA LEU A 64 -2.86 -4.85 7.87
C LEU A 64 -3.99 -3.83 7.99
N ALA A 65 -4.86 -3.97 8.99
CA ALA A 65 -5.91 -2.99 9.26
C ALA A 65 -5.32 -1.64 9.66
N ASP A 66 -4.23 -1.62 10.43
CA ASP A 66 -3.54 -0.39 10.82
C ASP A 66 -2.86 0.30 9.62
N VAL A 67 -2.18 -0.47 8.76
CA VAL A 67 -1.64 0.05 7.47
C VAL A 67 -2.75 0.70 6.64
N LEU A 68 -3.90 0.04 6.50
CA LEU A 68 -5.03 0.55 5.71
C LEU A 68 -5.65 1.80 6.37
N THR A 69 -5.76 1.82 7.69
CA THR A 69 -6.29 2.96 8.45
C THR A 69 -5.45 4.20 8.24
N TYR A 70 -4.12 4.10 8.35
CA TYR A 70 -3.25 5.25 8.06
C TYR A 70 -3.22 5.62 6.58
N CYS A 71 -3.42 4.67 5.65
CA CYS A 71 -3.59 5.00 4.23
C CYS A 71 -4.85 5.84 3.99
N ILE A 72 -5.96 5.54 4.67
CA ILE A 72 -7.20 6.35 4.60
C ILE A 72 -6.95 7.76 5.15
N MET A 73 -6.33 7.86 6.34
CA MET A 73 -5.99 9.16 6.93
C MET A 73 -5.02 9.95 6.03
N MET A 74 -4.09 9.28 5.35
CA MET A 74 -3.19 9.90 4.37
C MET A 74 -3.95 10.44 3.16
N ALA A 75 -4.95 9.71 2.66
CA ALA A 75 -5.77 10.19 1.56
C ALA A 75 -6.54 11.46 1.94
N ASP A 76 -7.09 11.51 3.16
CA ASP A 76 -7.73 12.71 3.70
C ASP A 76 -6.73 13.87 3.82
N ALA A 77 -5.53 13.63 4.36
CA ALA A 77 -4.51 14.67 4.53
C ALA A 77 -3.92 15.17 3.21
N LEU A 78 -3.98 14.38 2.14
CA LEU A 78 -3.57 14.76 0.78
C LEU A 78 -4.74 15.28 -0.07
N GLU A 79 -5.96 15.26 0.45
CA GLU A 79 -7.20 15.63 -0.26
C GLU A 79 -7.38 14.84 -1.57
N VAL A 80 -7.17 13.52 -1.52
CA VAL A 80 -7.30 12.63 -2.68
C VAL A 80 -8.32 11.53 -2.43
N ASP A 81 -9.02 11.14 -3.49
CA ASP A 81 -9.86 9.96 -3.49
C ASP A 81 -9.01 8.68 -3.66
N LEU A 82 -9.23 7.68 -2.80
CA LEU A 82 -8.46 6.44 -2.78
C LEU A 82 -8.63 5.64 -4.08
N ASP A 83 -9.85 5.56 -4.60
CA ASP A 83 -10.15 4.77 -5.79
C ASP A 83 -9.49 5.40 -7.01
N ASP A 84 -9.59 6.72 -7.14
CA ASP A 84 -9.00 7.47 -8.24
C ASP A 84 -7.47 7.30 -8.28
N ILE A 85 -6.78 7.43 -7.13
CA ILE A 85 -5.31 7.29 -7.11
C ILE A 85 -4.87 5.85 -7.40
N ILE A 86 -5.61 4.84 -6.92
CA ILE A 86 -5.34 3.43 -7.17
C ILE A 86 -5.56 3.12 -8.65
N MET A 87 -6.70 3.53 -9.21
CA MET A 87 -7.06 3.25 -10.60
C MET A 87 -6.11 3.95 -11.58
N HIS A 88 -5.71 5.18 -11.30
CA HIS A 88 -4.69 5.89 -12.07
C HIS A 88 -3.33 5.17 -12.02
N LYS A 89 -2.90 4.75 -10.82
CA LYS A 89 -1.66 4.00 -10.66
C LYS A 89 -1.72 2.66 -11.38
N LEU A 90 -2.84 1.95 -11.30
CA LEU A 90 -3.05 0.66 -11.96
C LEU A 90 -2.99 0.81 -13.49
N ALA A 91 -3.61 1.86 -14.05
CA ALA A 91 -3.52 2.14 -15.48
C ALA A 91 -2.07 2.39 -15.93
N LYS A 92 -1.28 3.13 -15.14
CA LYS A 92 0.16 3.32 -15.39
C LYS A 92 0.93 2.00 -15.28
N THR A 93 0.65 1.19 -14.26
CA THR A 93 1.29 -0.12 -14.05
C THR A 93 0.99 -1.07 -15.20
N LYS A 94 -0.26 -1.16 -15.67
CA LYS A 94 -0.65 -1.99 -16.84
C LYS A 94 0.12 -1.62 -18.11
N ARG A 95 0.35 -0.34 -18.36
CA ARG A 95 1.17 0.12 -19.49
C ARG A 95 2.64 -0.23 -19.32
N LYS A 96 3.16 -0.12 -18.10
CA LYS A 96 4.56 -0.45 -17.77
C LYS A 96 4.83 -1.96 -17.81
N TYR A 97 3.83 -2.78 -17.45
CA TYR A 97 3.92 -4.23 -17.33
C TYR A 97 2.83 -4.92 -18.20
N PRO A 98 2.99 -4.99 -19.53
CA PRO A 98 2.02 -5.64 -20.41
C PRO A 98 1.88 -7.15 -20.13
N VAL A 99 0.65 -7.68 -20.24
CA VAL A 99 0.33 -9.08 -19.90
C VAL A 99 1.20 -10.07 -20.66
N THR A 100 1.32 -9.91 -21.98
CA THR A 100 2.11 -10.82 -22.83
C THR A 100 3.59 -10.84 -22.43
N ALA A 101 4.13 -9.70 -22.02
CA ALA A 101 5.53 -9.60 -21.62
C ALA A 101 5.78 -10.21 -20.23
N VAL A 102 4.86 -10.00 -19.27
CA VAL A 102 5.07 -10.46 -17.89
C VAL A 102 4.65 -11.92 -17.70
N ARG A 103 3.55 -12.36 -18.32
CA ARG A 103 3.03 -13.73 -18.12
C ARG A 103 3.68 -14.74 -19.04
N ASP A 104 3.87 -14.37 -20.31
CA ASP A 104 4.22 -15.33 -21.36
C ASP A 104 5.73 -15.29 -21.70
N ASN A 105 6.47 -14.25 -21.29
CA ASN A 105 7.90 -14.12 -21.59
C ASN A 105 8.68 -13.34 -20.50
N PHE A 106 8.51 -13.75 -19.24
CA PHE A 106 9.04 -13.01 -18.07
C PHE A 106 10.56 -12.88 -18.07
N GLU A 107 11.31 -13.91 -18.47
CA GLU A 107 12.79 -13.90 -18.49
C GLU A 107 13.35 -12.83 -19.44
N GLU A 108 12.80 -12.74 -20.66
CA GLU A 108 13.19 -11.70 -21.62
C GLU A 108 12.79 -10.31 -21.13
N TYR A 109 11.61 -10.20 -20.51
CA TYR A 109 11.14 -8.96 -19.90
C TYR A 109 12.06 -8.46 -18.78
N GLU A 110 12.47 -9.35 -17.89
CA GLU A 110 13.38 -9.07 -16.78
C GLU A 110 14.76 -8.64 -17.29
N ALA A 111 15.32 -9.36 -18.28
CA ALA A 111 16.58 -9.01 -18.92
C ALA A 111 16.54 -7.59 -19.51
N ARG A 112 15.51 -7.26 -20.31
CA ARG A 112 15.33 -5.91 -20.88
C ARG A 112 15.21 -4.83 -19.81
N HIS A 113 14.53 -5.10 -18.71
CA HIS A 113 14.37 -4.14 -17.61
C HIS A 113 15.67 -3.93 -16.82
N LEU A 114 16.45 -4.98 -16.59
CA LEU A 114 17.78 -4.90 -15.99
C LEU A 114 18.74 -4.10 -16.88
N GLU A 115 18.72 -4.33 -18.19
CA GLU A 115 19.54 -3.57 -19.13
C GLU A 115 19.15 -2.09 -19.20
N ALA A 116 17.85 -1.78 -19.26
CA ALA A 116 17.37 -0.40 -19.25
C ALA A 116 17.77 0.34 -17.96
N ARG A 117 17.77 -0.34 -16.80
CA ARG A 117 18.25 0.21 -15.52
C ARG A 117 19.76 0.46 -15.52
N LYS A 118 20.57 -0.40 -16.13
CA LYS A 118 22.02 -0.20 -16.29
C LYS A 118 22.33 1.02 -17.16
N LEU A 119 21.57 1.22 -18.24
CA LEU A 119 21.72 2.36 -19.15
C LEU A 119 21.36 3.70 -18.47
N HIS A 120 20.31 3.72 -17.64
CA HIS A 120 19.92 4.93 -16.90
C HIS A 120 20.74 5.15 -15.62
N GLY A 121 21.33 4.09 -15.05
CA GLY A 121 22.25 4.16 -13.90
C GLY A 121 23.64 4.70 -14.25
N ASN A 122 24.00 4.75 -15.53
CA ASN A 122 25.24 5.36 -16.04
C ASN A 122 25.08 6.85 -16.41
N ALA A 123 23.91 7.45 -16.17
CA ALA A 123 23.71 8.89 -16.24
C ALA A 123 23.83 9.51 -14.84
N LYS A 124 25.04 9.48 -14.28
CA LYS A 124 25.47 10.30 -13.15
C LYS A 124 26.85 10.85 -13.42
#